data_AF-A0A9X7VZA7-F1
#
_entry.id   AF-A0A9X7VZA7-F1
#
_cell.length_a   1.000
_cell.length_b   1.000
_cell.length_c   1.000
_cell.angle_alpha   90.00
_cell.angle_beta   90.00
_cell.angle_gamma   90.00
#
_symmetry.space_group_name_H-M   'P 1'
#
loop_
_entity.id
_entity.type
_entity.pdbx_description
1 polymer ?
#
loop_
_entity_poly.entity_id
_entity_poly.type
_entity_poly.pdbx_seq_one_letter_code
_entity_poly.pdbx_strand_id
1 'polypeptide(L)'
;MSTAQPAETSKRNFMMSTEIFEQPNIDIYAQMIFIVMRSYAGEATVPTLDELAKYGRMTDKQAVKALQDLVNHRILTHKLFRQIIGDFADDRLSWAAKGILAFCKDHRMAGLRDIINMASQSGDNEHTIRKALRELRDLGYLEDYPELKKTTN
;
A
#
# COMPACT_ATOMS: atom_id res chain seq x y z
N MET A 1 -14.61 48.22 -0.59
CA MET A 1 -13.81 47.36 0.32
C MET A 1 -14.59 46.07 0.52
N SER A 2 -14.19 44.98 -0.13
CA SER A 2 -14.87 43.68 0.01
C SER A 2 -14.12 42.84 1.02
N THR A 3 -14.76 42.52 2.13
CA THR A 3 -14.23 41.68 3.20
C THR A 3 -14.18 40.22 2.73
N ALA A 4 -12.97 39.67 2.60
CA ALA A 4 -12.76 38.25 2.39
C ALA A 4 -13.20 37.48 3.65
N GLN A 5 -14.18 36.61 3.49
CA GLN A 5 -14.63 35.67 4.51
C GLN A 5 -13.56 34.58 4.68
N PRO A 6 -13.05 34.31 5.89
CA PRO A 6 -12.14 33.19 6.11
C PRO A 6 -12.89 31.88 5.85
N ALA A 7 -12.29 31.01 5.03
CA ALA A 7 -12.82 29.69 4.73
C ALA A 7 -13.08 28.91 6.03
N GLU A 8 -14.34 28.57 6.30
CA GLU A 8 -14.68 27.73 7.44
C GLU A 8 -13.97 26.38 7.30
N THR A 9 -13.07 26.12 8.24
CA THR A 9 -12.49 24.79 8.42
C THR A 9 -13.62 23.89 8.89
N SER A 10 -14.24 23.17 7.95
CA SER A 10 -15.33 22.23 8.22
C SER A 10 -14.94 21.37 9.41
N LYS A 11 -15.61 21.58 10.55
CA LYS A 11 -15.39 20.80 11.77
C LYS A 11 -15.82 19.38 11.46
N ARG A 12 -14.85 18.52 11.15
CA ARG A 12 -15.04 17.07 10.95
C ARG A 12 -15.73 16.54 12.21
N ASN A 13 -17.01 16.16 12.12
CA ASN A 13 -17.74 15.57 13.23
C ASN A 13 -17.28 14.11 13.39
N PHE A 14 -16.85 13.74 14.59
CA PHE A 14 -16.25 12.45 14.88
C PHE A 14 -17.25 11.52 15.58
N MET A 15 -17.56 10.38 14.97
CA MET A 15 -17.99 9.18 15.69
C MET A 15 -16.84 8.18 15.59
N MET A 16 -16.09 8.02 16.68
CA MET A 16 -14.92 7.15 16.72
C MET A 16 -15.37 5.73 17.07
N SER A 17 -15.19 4.79 16.14
CA SER A 17 -15.40 3.37 16.41
C SER A 17 -14.33 2.90 17.41
N THR A 18 -14.74 2.29 18.52
CA THR A 18 -13.81 1.73 19.53
C THR A 18 -13.17 0.42 19.10
N GLU A 19 -13.61 -0.16 17.97
CA GLU A 19 -13.16 -1.45 17.42
C GLU A 19 -11.64 -1.59 17.33
N ILE A 20 -10.90 -0.51 17.04
CA ILE A 20 -9.45 -0.57 16.92
C ILE A 20 -8.74 -0.78 18.26
N PHE A 21 -9.33 -0.32 19.35
CA PHE A 21 -8.78 -0.50 20.70
C PHE A 21 -9.03 -1.91 21.24
N GLU A 22 -10.01 -2.62 20.68
CA GLU A 22 -10.33 -3.99 21.03
C GLU A 22 -9.43 -5.00 20.31
N GLN A 23 -8.69 -4.57 19.28
CA GLN A 23 -7.73 -5.42 18.59
C GLN A 23 -6.42 -5.53 19.37
N PRO A 24 -6.09 -6.73 19.90
CA PRO A 24 -4.84 -6.92 20.61
C PRO A 24 -3.65 -6.81 19.64
N ASN A 25 -2.50 -6.35 20.16
CA ASN A 25 -1.22 -6.25 19.46
C ASN A 25 -1.12 -5.17 18.37
N ILE A 26 -2.01 -4.18 18.38
CA ILE A 26 -1.88 -2.98 17.54
C ILE A 26 -1.20 -1.87 18.34
N ASP A 27 -0.09 -1.36 17.81
CA ASP A 27 0.64 -0.27 18.44
C ASP A 27 -0.10 1.08 18.32
N ILE A 28 0.38 2.08 19.05
CA ILE A 28 -0.23 3.41 19.06
C ILE A 28 -0.19 4.10 17.70
N TYR A 29 0.79 3.78 16.85
CA TYR A 29 0.93 4.40 15.52
C TYR A 29 -0.12 3.83 14.55
N ALA A 30 -0.30 2.51 14.52
CA ALA A 30 -1.34 1.85 13.74
C ALA A 30 -2.74 2.26 14.19
N GLN A 31 -2.99 2.40 15.50
CA GLN A 31 -4.23 2.98 16.01
C GLN A 31 -4.45 4.40 15.48
N MET A 32 -3.41 5.23 15.49
CA MET A 32 -3.54 6.62 15.05
C MET A 32 -3.73 6.75 13.54
N ILE A 33 -3.03 5.94 12.74
CA ILE A 33 -3.27 5.86 11.30
C ILE A 33 -4.71 5.43 11.02
N PHE A 34 -5.24 4.44 11.74
CA PHE A 34 -6.64 4.03 11.59
C PHE A 34 -7.60 5.18 11.89
N ILE A 35 -7.37 5.94 12.96
CA ILE A 35 -8.20 7.11 13.32
C ILE A 35 -8.15 8.17 12.23
N VAL A 36 -6.96 8.51 11.74
CA VAL A 36 -6.81 9.48 10.64
C VAL A 36 -7.54 8.97 9.40
N MET A 37 -7.32 7.72 8.99
CA MET A 37 -7.99 7.11 7.82
C MET A 37 -9.51 7.13 7.95
N ARG A 38 -10.08 6.86 9.13
CA ARG A 38 -11.52 6.93 9.37
C ARG A 38 -12.08 8.34 9.20
N SER A 39 -11.28 9.39 9.43
CA SER A 39 -11.70 10.77 9.15
C SER A 39 -11.88 11.06 7.66
N TYR A 40 -11.27 10.25 6.79
CA TYR A 40 -11.40 10.33 5.33
C TYR A 40 -12.46 9.37 4.76
N ALA A 41 -13.15 8.57 5.59
CA ALA A 41 -14.09 7.54 5.11
C ALA A 41 -15.29 8.10 4.32
N GLY A 42 -15.61 9.39 4.49
CA GLY A 42 -16.64 10.10 3.72
C GLY A 42 -16.10 10.99 2.59
N GLU A 43 -14.77 11.05 2.41
CA GLU A 43 -14.12 11.88 1.40
C GLU A 43 -13.85 11.05 0.13
N ALA A 44 -13.85 11.71 -1.04
CA ALA A 44 -13.54 11.04 -2.32
C ALA A 44 -12.04 10.72 -2.48
N THR A 45 -11.19 11.34 -1.65
CA THR A 45 -9.74 11.25 -1.71
C THR A 45 -9.19 10.47 -0.53
N VAL A 46 -8.24 9.58 -0.82
CA VAL A 46 -7.44 8.87 0.19
C VAL A 46 -6.30 9.79 0.64
N PRO A 47 -5.98 9.85 1.95
CA PRO A 47 -4.88 10.68 2.43
C PRO A 47 -3.53 10.17 1.89
N THR A 48 -2.63 11.11 1.63
CA THR A 48 -1.24 10.83 1.27
C THR A 48 -0.44 10.35 2.48
N LEU A 49 0.73 9.74 2.24
CA LEU A 49 1.63 9.32 3.32
C LEU A 49 2.07 10.50 4.21
N ASP A 50 2.36 11.66 3.62
CA ASP A 50 2.74 12.88 4.37
C ASP A 50 1.59 13.35 5.28
N GLU A 51 0.36 13.37 4.77
CA GLU A 51 -0.82 13.72 5.58
C GLU A 51 -1.04 12.74 6.74
N LEU A 52 -0.87 11.45 6.48
CA LEU A 52 -0.98 10.41 7.51
C LEU A 52 0.09 10.57 8.59
N ALA A 53 1.34 10.82 8.20
CA ALA A 53 2.44 11.06 9.12
C ALA A 53 2.18 12.34 9.95
N LYS A 54 1.80 13.42 9.29
CA LYS A 54 1.52 14.73 9.90
C LYS A 54 0.35 14.68 10.88
N TYR A 55 -0.82 14.19 10.46
CA TYR A 55 -2.01 14.11 11.32
C TYR A 55 -1.88 13.04 12.39
N GLY A 56 -1.15 11.96 12.09
CA GLY A 56 -0.81 10.91 13.03
C GLY A 56 0.30 11.30 14.02
N ARG A 57 0.94 12.46 13.85
CA ARG A 57 2.08 12.96 14.64
C ARG A 57 3.21 11.94 14.73
N MET A 58 3.59 11.39 13.59
CA MET A 58 4.64 10.39 13.46
C MET A 58 5.51 10.69 12.24
N THR A 59 6.63 9.98 12.10
CA THR A 59 7.47 10.04 10.90
C THR A 59 6.89 9.20 9.77
N ASP A 60 7.27 9.49 8.53
CA ASP A 60 6.86 8.69 7.36
C ASP A 60 7.20 7.21 7.54
N LYS A 61 8.39 6.91 8.08
CA LYS A 61 8.80 5.52 8.36
C LYS A 61 7.87 4.83 9.35
N GLN A 62 7.43 5.53 10.38
CA GLN A 62 6.46 5.00 11.35
C GLN A 62 5.08 4.83 10.70
N ALA A 63 4.65 5.78 9.85
CA ALA A 63 3.41 5.69 9.11
C ALA A 63 3.40 4.50 8.15
N VAL A 64 4.49 4.26 7.41
CA VAL A 64 4.64 3.07 6.54
C VAL A 64 4.52 1.79 7.35
N LYS A 65 5.25 1.68 8.47
CA LYS A 65 5.20 0.49 9.33
C LYS A 65 3.79 0.26 9.90
N ALA A 66 3.16 1.32 10.40
CA ALA A 66 1.79 1.27 10.90
C ALA A 66 0.79 0.82 9.82
N LEU A 67 0.92 1.32 8.59
CA LEU A 67 0.11 0.87 7.45
C LEU A 67 0.34 -0.62 7.12
N GLN A 68 1.59 -1.09 7.19
CA GLN A 68 1.92 -2.52 7.01
C GLN A 68 1.27 -3.37 8.09
N ASP A 69 1.31 -2.94 9.34
CA ASP A 69 0.70 -3.66 10.47
C ASP A 69 -0.83 -3.73 10.29
N LEU A 70 -1.48 -2.63 9.90
CA LEU A 70 -2.92 -2.64 9.60
C LEU A 70 -3.30 -3.60 8.46
N VAL A 71 -2.44 -3.78 7.45
CA VAL A 71 -2.62 -4.78 6.40
C VAL A 71 -2.48 -6.20 6.97
N ASN A 72 -1.46 -6.45 7.79
CA ASN A 72 -1.21 -7.76 8.40
C ASN A 72 -2.37 -8.19 9.30
N HIS A 73 -3.00 -7.24 10.01
CA HIS A 73 -4.19 -7.46 10.82
C HIS A 73 -5.50 -7.49 10.01
N ARG A 74 -5.44 -7.37 8.68
CA ARG A 74 -6.60 -7.35 7.76
C ARG A 74 -7.59 -6.22 8.03
N ILE A 75 -7.14 -5.16 8.70
CA ILE A 75 -7.92 -3.93 8.86
C ILE A 75 -7.89 -3.10 7.58
N LEU A 76 -6.73 -3.07 6.92
CA LEU A 76 -6.50 -2.34 5.67
C LEU A 76 -6.22 -3.33 4.53
N THR A 77 -6.68 -3.01 3.32
CA THR A 77 -6.47 -3.87 2.15
C THR A 77 -5.13 -3.58 1.48
N HIS A 78 -4.50 -4.59 0.87
CA HIS A 78 -3.27 -4.40 0.09
C HIS A 78 -3.43 -3.33 -1.00
N LYS A 79 -4.60 -3.25 -1.64
CA LYS A 79 -4.90 -2.21 -2.63
C LYS A 79 -4.80 -0.78 -2.06
N LEU A 80 -5.40 -0.54 -0.90
CA LEU A 80 -5.38 0.77 -0.27
C LEU A 80 -3.96 1.14 0.20
N PHE A 81 -3.21 0.16 0.72
CA PHE A 81 -1.80 0.34 1.07
C PHE A 81 -0.98 0.80 -0.14
N ARG A 82 -1.11 0.10 -1.27
CA ARG A 82 -0.40 0.43 -2.52
C ARG A 82 -0.79 1.81 -3.06
N GLN A 83 -2.05 2.21 -2.91
CA GLN A 83 -2.50 3.53 -3.32
C GLN A 83 -1.84 4.67 -2.50
N ILE A 84 -1.57 4.44 -1.21
CA ILE A 84 -0.97 5.43 -0.31
C ILE A 84 0.55 5.49 -0.46
N ILE A 85 1.21 4.33 -0.47
CA ILE A 85 2.68 4.23 -0.51
C ILE A 85 3.20 4.38 -1.93
N GLY A 86 2.48 3.87 -2.92
CA GLY A 86 2.96 3.70 -4.28
C GLY A 86 3.79 2.41 -4.43
N ASP A 87 3.79 1.84 -5.64
CA ASP A 87 4.34 0.50 -5.86
C ASP A 87 5.84 0.38 -5.57
N PHE A 88 6.62 1.44 -5.81
CA PHE A 88 8.08 1.39 -5.71
C PHE A 88 8.63 1.80 -4.33
N ALA A 89 7.80 2.43 -3.49
CA ALA A 89 8.18 2.85 -2.14
C ALA A 89 7.84 1.79 -1.07
N ASP A 90 7.27 0.64 -1.45
CA ASP A 90 7.13 -0.48 -0.52
C ASP A 90 8.48 -1.16 -0.31
N ASP A 91 9.06 -0.96 0.87
CA ASP A 91 10.34 -1.56 1.29
C ASP A 91 10.24 -3.06 1.57
N ARG A 92 9.03 -3.63 1.62
CA ARG A 92 8.84 -5.09 1.71
C ARG A 92 9.17 -5.79 0.40
N LEU A 93 9.17 -5.07 -0.73
CA LEU A 93 9.45 -5.60 -2.05
C LEU A 93 10.96 -5.64 -2.34
N SER A 94 11.44 -6.80 -2.75
CA SER A 94 12.77 -7.00 -3.31
C SER A 94 12.95 -6.25 -4.63
N TRP A 95 14.20 -5.95 -4.98
CA TRP A 95 14.52 -5.31 -6.27
C TRP A 95 14.03 -6.13 -7.47
N ALA A 96 14.13 -7.45 -7.40
CA ALA A 96 13.59 -8.34 -8.45
C ALA A 96 12.05 -8.20 -8.56
N ALA A 97 11.34 -8.15 -7.44
CA ALA A 97 9.88 -7.94 -7.43
C ALA A 97 9.50 -6.57 -8.01
N LYS A 98 10.22 -5.50 -7.64
CA LYS A 98 10.03 -4.16 -8.21
C LYS A 98 10.30 -4.12 -9.71
N GLY A 99 11.35 -4.82 -10.19
CA GLY A 99 11.67 -4.93 -11.61
C GLY A 99 10.57 -5.64 -12.40
N ILE A 100 10.05 -6.75 -11.88
CA ILE A 100 8.91 -7.45 -12.47
C ILE A 100 7.68 -6.54 -12.55
N LEU A 101 7.36 -5.80 -11.49
CA LEU A 101 6.26 -4.84 -11.51
C LEU A 101 6.42 -3.75 -12.56
N ALA A 102 7.63 -3.19 -12.69
CA ALA A 102 7.92 -2.19 -13.70
C ALA A 102 7.67 -2.74 -15.10
N PHE A 103 8.17 -3.95 -15.40
CA PHE A 103 7.93 -4.62 -16.68
C PHE A 103 6.44 -4.87 -16.93
N CYS A 104 5.70 -5.35 -15.92
CA CYS A 104 4.28 -5.66 -16.07
C CYS A 104 3.41 -4.40 -16.25
N LYS A 105 3.85 -3.21 -15.81
CA LYS A 105 3.14 -1.95 -16.09
C LYS A 105 3.04 -1.67 -17.59
N ASP A 106 4.11 -1.94 -18.34
CA ASP A 106 4.14 -1.76 -19.80
C ASP A 106 3.62 -3.00 -20.55
N HIS A 107 3.63 -4.17 -19.90
CA HIS A 107 3.22 -5.44 -20.47
C HIS A 107 2.18 -6.16 -19.60
N ARG A 108 0.97 -5.61 -19.52
CA ARG A 108 -0.11 -6.13 -18.64
C ARG A 108 -0.53 -7.59 -18.92
N MET A 109 -0.28 -8.08 -20.12
CA MET A 109 -0.60 -9.46 -20.53
C MET A 109 0.60 -10.41 -20.47
N ALA A 110 1.74 -9.95 -19.95
CA ALA A 110 2.92 -10.77 -19.79
C ALA A 110 2.63 -11.97 -18.87
N GLY A 111 3.00 -13.15 -19.34
CA GLY A 111 2.96 -14.38 -18.57
C GLY A 111 4.31 -14.70 -17.93
N LEU A 112 4.36 -15.82 -17.20
CA LEU A 112 5.61 -16.31 -16.57
C LEU A 112 6.76 -16.48 -17.58
N ARG A 113 6.46 -16.92 -18.80
CA ARG A 113 7.48 -17.10 -19.85
C ARG A 113 8.15 -15.78 -20.24
N ASP A 114 7.37 -14.72 -20.37
CA ASP A 114 7.90 -13.40 -20.74
C ASP A 114 8.81 -12.84 -19.64
N ILE A 115 8.44 -13.06 -18.37
CA ILE A 115 9.26 -12.67 -17.22
C ILE A 115 10.56 -13.46 -17.17
N ILE A 116 10.52 -14.79 -17.39
CA ILE A 116 11.72 -15.62 -17.40
C ILE A 116 12.64 -15.21 -18.56
N ASN A 117 12.07 -14.90 -19.74
CA ASN A 117 12.84 -14.42 -20.88
C ASN A 117 13.53 -13.09 -20.57
N MET A 118 12.83 -12.15 -19.92
CA MET A 118 13.42 -10.88 -19.47
C MET A 118 14.54 -11.11 -18.44
N ALA A 119 14.31 -11.96 -17.44
CA ALA A 119 15.30 -12.29 -16.40
C ALA A 119 16.57 -12.93 -16.97
N SER A 120 16.42 -13.79 -17.99
CA SER A 120 17.55 -14.42 -18.68
C SER A 120 18.50 -13.41 -19.33
N GLN A 121 17.98 -12.24 -19.73
CA GLN A 121 18.78 -11.14 -20.29
C GLN A 121 19.46 -10.30 -19.20
N SER A 122 18.96 -10.34 -17.97
CA SER A 122 19.49 -9.58 -16.82
C SER A 122 20.45 -10.38 -15.93
N GLY A 123 20.63 -11.68 -16.20
CA GLY A 123 21.50 -12.57 -15.41
C GLY A 123 20.86 -13.09 -14.11
N ASP A 124 19.58 -12.79 -13.90
CA ASP A 124 18.83 -13.34 -12.78
C ASP A 124 18.47 -14.81 -13.03
N ASN A 125 18.60 -15.63 -11.99
CA ASN A 125 18.22 -17.04 -12.09
C ASN A 125 16.71 -17.25 -11.88
N GLU A 126 16.18 -18.34 -12.44
CA GLU A 126 14.74 -18.67 -12.36
C GLU A 126 14.24 -18.75 -10.91
N HIS A 127 15.09 -19.16 -9.97
CA HIS A 127 14.76 -19.24 -8.55
C HIS A 127 14.45 -17.87 -7.95
N THR A 128 15.25 -16.84 -8.26
CA THR A 128 15.02 -15.45 -7.85
C THR A 128 13.69 -14.95 -8.39
N ILE A 129 13.36 -15.24 -9.65
CA ILE A 129 12.09 -14.83 -10.28
C ILE A 129 10.90 -15.49 -9.61
N ARG A 130 10.95 -16.81 -9.37
CA ARG A 130 9.88 -17.52 -8.66
C ARG A 130 9.70 -17.01 -7.23
N LYS A 131 10.79 -16.65 -6.54
CA LYS A 131 10.72 -16.03 -5.22
C LYS A 131 10.04 -14.65 -5.28
N ALA A 132 10.46 -13.79 -6.21
CA ALA A 132 9.89 -12.46 -6.41
C ALA A 132 8.40 -12.51 -6.80
N LEU A 133 7.99 -13.48 -7.63
CA LEU A 133 6.59 -13.68 -7.99
C LEU A 133 5.73 -14.12 -6.79
N ARG A 134 6.26 -14.98 -5.91
CA ARG A 134 5.57 -15.35 -4.67
C ARG A 134 5.41 -14.15 -3.74
N GLU A 135 6.47 -13.36 -3.59
CA GLU A 135 6.44 -12.12 -2.81
C GLU A 135 5.38 -11.15 -3.32
N LEU A 136 5.31 -10.92 -4.64
CA LEU A 136 4.27 -10.08 -5.26
C LEU A 136 2.86 -10.62 -5.03
N ARG A 137 2.69 -11.94 -5.08
CA ARG A 137 1.40 -12.60 -4.80
C ARG A 137 0.99 -12.37 -3.34
N ASP A 138 1.89 -12.68 -2.41
CA ASP A 138 1.61 -12.64 -0.97
C ASP A 138 1.34 -11.21 -0.47
N LEU A 139 1.92 -10.21 -1.14
CA LEU A 139 1.69 -8.79 -0.87
C LEU A 139 0.55 -8.17 -1.70
N GLY A 140 -0.21 -8.96 -2.46
CA GLY A 140 -1.42 -8.52 -3.17
C GLY A 140 -1.16 -7.69 -4.44
N TYR A 141 0.07 -7.70 -4.97
CA TYR A 141 0.44 -6.96 -6.18
C TYR A 141 -0.01 -7.66 -7.46
N LEU A 142 -0.16 -8.99 -7.45
CA LEU A 142 -0.61 -9.75 -8.63
C LEU A 142 -2.14 -9.69 -8.86
N GLU A 143 -2.90 -9.01 -8.00
CA GLU A 143 -4.35 -8.84 -8.19
C GLU A 143 -4.69 -8.12 -9.51
N ASP A 144 -3.82 -7.22 -9.95
CA ASP A 144 -3.98 -6.45 -11.18
C ASP A 144 -3.40 -7.16 -12.43
N TYR A 145 -2.79 -8.34 -12.26
CA TYR A 145 -2.08 -9.09 -13.30
C TYR A 145 -2.58 -10.54 -13.39
N PRO A 146 -3.74 -10.77 -14.04
CA PRO A 146 -4.44 -12.06 -14.00
C PRO A 146 -3.63 -13.22 -14.60
N GLU A 147 -2.80 -12.98 -15.61
CA GLU A 147 -1.98 -14.04 -16.22
C GLU A 147 -0.87 -14.55 -15.28
N LEU A 148 -0.31 -13.68 -14.46
CA LEU A 148 0.73 -14.06 -13.47
C LEU A 148 0.14 -14.69 -12.22
N LYS A 149 -1.06 -14.26 -11.84
CA LYS A 149 -1.80 -14.87 -10.74
C LYS A 149 -2.07 -16.36 -10.97
N LYS A 150 -2.36 -16.76 -12.22
CA LYS A 150 -2.57 -18.18 -12.59
C LYS A 150 -1.30 -19.03 -12.45
N THR A 151 -0.12 -18.43 -12.66
CA THR A 151 1.16 -19.15 -12.73
C THR A 151 1.85 -19.34 -11.37
N THR A 152 1.30 -18.76 -10.31
CA THR A 152 1.89 -18.79 -8.96
C THR A 152 1.12 -19.69 -7.97
N ASN A 153 0.21 -20.53 -8.47
CA ASN A 153 -0.42 -21.62 -7.70
C ASN A 153 0.47 -22.86 -7.64
#